data_AF-A0A944MY40-F1
#
_entry.id   AF-A0A944MY40-F1
#
_cell.length_a   1.000
_cell.length_b   1.000
_cell.length_c   1.000
_cell.angle_alpha   90.00
_cell.angle_beta   90.00
_cell.angle_gamma   90.00
#
_symmetry.space_group_name_H-M   'P 1'
#
loop_
_entity.id
_entity.type
_entity.pdbx_description
1 polymer ?
#
loop_
_entity_poly.entity_id
_entity_poly.type
_entity_poly.pdbx_seq_one_letter_code
_entity_poly.pdbx_strand_id
1 'polypeptide(L)'
;MVRMGPASLEKIPLDAVECFFLGSQPLDRLGEPVVAEDADFRVGTLVVRIAERFGDIASVRRGPWAGWEDGYLIIDGRWSEPLIVETLRRINGRLAVAKRQPVVDRCASNNAVEGCCG
;
A
#
# COMPACT_ATOMS: atom_id res chain seq x y z
N MET A 1 5.98 2.01 -2.92
CA MET A 1 6.51 0.67 -2.56
C MET A 1 6.10 0.38 -1.14
N VAL A 2 5.71 -0.86 -0.85
CA VAL A 2 5.35 -1.34 0.50
C VAL A 2 6.29 -2.49 0.87
N ARG A 3 6.74 -2.54 2.12
CA ARG A 3 7.59 -3.63 2.60
C ARG A 3 6.72 -4.71 3.21
N MET A 4 6.76 -5.91 2.62
CA MET A 4 5.91 -7.05 2.99
C MET A 4 6.58 -7.96 4.03
N GLY A 5 7.90 -7.86 4.15
CA GLY A 5 8.72 -8.62 5.09
C GLY A 5 10.20 -8.21 4.99
N PRO A 6 11.10 -8.92 5.69
CA PRO A 6 12.53 -8.57 5.74
C PRO A 6 13.18 -8.42 4.35
N ALA A 7 12.88 -9.36 3.44
CA ALA A 7 13.45 -9.40 2.09
C ALA A 7 12.42 -9.18 0.97
N SER A 8 11.18 -8.78 1.30
CA SER A 8 10.08 -8.67 0.34
C SER A 8 9.55 -7.25 0.23
N LEU A 9 9.44 -6.76 -1.01
CA LEU A 9 8.95 -5.43 -1.37
C LEU A 9 7.90 -5.55 -2.47
N GLU A 10 6.80 -4.83 -2.31
CA GLU A 10 5.70 -4.75 -3.25
C GLU A 10 5.67 -3.38 -3.94
N LYS A 11 5.56 -3.39 -5.27
CA LYS A 11 5.55 -2.17 -6.10
C LYS A 11 4.12 -1.90 -6.55
N ILE A 12 3.47 -0.98 -5.85
CA ILE A 12 2.11 -0.55 -6.17
C ILE A 12 2.16 0.76 -6.96
N PRO A 13 1.58 0.83 -8.17
CA PRO A 13 1.40 2.08 -8.89
C PRO A 13 0.59 3.09 -8.08
N LEU A 14 0.97 4.37 -8.11
CA LEU A 14 0.25 5.42 -7.39
C LEU A 14 -1.21 5.52 -7.83
N ASP A 15 -1.47 5.36 -9.14
CA ASP A 15 -2.80 5.44 -9.73
C ASP A 15 -3.71 4.26 -9.38
N ALA A 16 -3.12 3.17 -8.86
CA ALA A 16 -3.83 2.01 -8.36
C ALA A 16 -4.35 2.21 -6.94
N VAL A 17 -3.69 3.03 -6.11
CA VAL A 17 -4.08 3.25 -4.72
C VAL A 17 -5.24 4.23 -4.66
N GLU A 18 -6.41 3.83 -4.17
CA GLU A 18 -7.57 4.72 -4.04
C GLU A 18 -7.50 5.56 -2.77
N CYS A 19 -7.25 4.91 -1.64
CA CYS A 19 -7.13 5.53 -0.34
C CYS A 19 -6.47 4.60 0.69
N PHE A 20 -6.16 5.16 1.84
CA PHE A 20 -5.75 4.44 3.03
C PHE A 20 -6.83 4.53 4.11
N PHE A 21 -7.01 3.49 4.91
CA PHE A 21 -7.84 3.53 6.11
C PHE A 21 -7.28 2.66 7.24
N LEU A 22 -7.77 2.86 8.46
CA LEU A 22 -7.41 2.02 9.60
C LEU A 22 -8.28 0.78 9.61
N GLY A 23 -7.64 -0.38 9.77
CA GLY A 23 -8.29 -1.65 10.04
C GLY A 23 -7.93 -2.16 11.44
N SER A 24 -8.41 -3.36 11.76
CA SER A 24 -8.15 -4.05 13.02
C SER A 24 -7.96 -5.54 12.75
N GLN A 25 -6.77 -6.06 13.05
CA GLN A 25 -6.46 -7.49 12.93
C GLN A 25 -6.65 -8.18 14.28
N PRO A 26 -7.56 -9.16 14.38
CA PRO A 26 -7.60 -10.10 15.51
C PRO A 26 -6.36 -11.00 15.54
N LEU A 27 -5.80 -11.19 16.74
CA LEU A 27 -4.63 -12.02 17.00
C LEU A 27 -4.86 -12.93 18.22
N ASP A 28 -4.25 -14.12 18.21
CA ASP A 28 -4.16 -15.02 19.36
C ASP A 28 -3.00 -14.67 20.30
N ARG A 29 -2.82 -15.41 21.41
CA ARG A 29 -1.68 -15.23 22.35
C ARG A 29 -0.29 -15.37 21.75
N LEU A 30 -0.17 -16.08 20.63
CA LEU A 30 1.10 -16.26 19.92
C LEU A 30 1.37 -15.09 18.97
N GLY A 31 0.39 -14.21 18.78
CA GLY A 31 0.48 -13.05 17.89
C GLY A 31 0.18 -13.39 16.44
N GLU A 32 -0.49 -14.52 16.18
CA GLU A 32 -0.88 -14.99 14.87
C GLU A 32 -2.29 -14.49 14.49
N PRO A 33 -2.53 -14.14 13.22
CA PRO A 33 -3.86 -13.80 12.72
C PRO A 33 -4.88 -14.93 12.90
N VAL A 34 -6.00 -14.63 13.56
CA VAL A 34 -7.11 -15.58 13.80
C VAL A 34 -8.45 -14.98 13.39
N VAL A 35 -9.53 -15.77 13.44
CA VAL A 35 -10.88 -15.22 13.29
C VAL A 35 -11.27 -14.39 14.51
N ALA A 36 -12.26 -13.52 14.36
CA ALA A 36 -12.63 -12.55 15.40
C ALA A 36 -13.10 -13.19 16.71
N GLU A 37 -13.73 -14.38 16.66
CA GLU A 37 -14.23 -15.08 17.84
C GLU A 37 -13.12 -15.65 18.73
N ASP A 38 -11.96 -15.96 18.12
CA ASP A 38 -10.81 -16.58 18.80
C ASP A 38 -9.76 -15.54 19.25
N ALA A 39 -10.06 -14.25 19.10
CA ALA A 39 -9.09 -13.19 19.32
C ALA A 39 -8.81 -12.95 20.81
N ASP A 40 -7.55 -13.07 21.21
CA ASP A 40 -7.08 -12.63 22.53
C ASP A 40 -6.82 -11.11 22.55
N PHE A 41 -6.36 -10.54 21.45
CA PHE A 41 -6.15 -9.10 21.29
C PHE A 41 -6.32 -8.64 19.84
N ARG A 42 -6.28 -7.32 19.65
CA ARG A 42 -6.40 -6.68 18.34
C ARG A 42 -5.28 -5.69 18.13
N VAL A 43 -4.74 -5.65 16.93
CA VAL A 43 -3.78 -4.62 16.50
C VAL A 43 -4.38 -3.78 15.39
N GLY A 44 -4.01 -2.50 15.34
CA GLY A 44 -4.36 -1.64 14.21
C GLY A 44 -3.64 -2.08 12.94
N THR A 45 -4.32 -2.00 11.81
CA THR A 45 -3.71 -2.21 10.49
C THR A 45 -3.86 -0.98 9.63
N LEU A 46 -2.90 -0.77 8.72
CA LEU A 46 -3.06 0.22 7.66
C LEU A 46 -3.53 -0.53 6.43
N VAL A 47 -4.74 -0.24 5.99
CA VAL A 47 -5.34 -0.87 4.83
C VAL A 47 -5.20 0.04 3.62
N VAL A 48 -4.66 -0.51 2.54
CA VAL A 48 -4.55 0.18 1.25
C VAL A 48 -5.63 -0.37 0.33
N ARG A 49 -6.54 0.48 -0.13
CA ARG A 49 -7.54 0.10 -1.13
C ARG A 49 -6.95 0.23 -2.52
N ILE A 50 -7.04 -0.84 -3.31
CA ILE A 50 -6.61 -0.84 -4.71
C ILE A 50 -7.83 -0.73 -5.62
N ALA A 51 -7.73 0.11 -6.66
CA ALA A 51 -8.79 0.28 -7.63
C ALA A 51 -9.00 -1.01 -8.42
N GLU A 52 -10.25 -1.40 -8.61
CA GLU A 52 -10.64 -2.67 -9.25
C GLU A 52 -10.04 -2.88 -10.64
N ARG A 53 -9.84 -1.79 -11.41
CA ARG A 53 -9.19 -1.81 -12.73
C ARG A 53 -7.73 -2.31 -12.70
N PHE A 54 -7.14 -2.42 -11.51
CA PHE A 54 -5.81 -2.98 -11.26
C PHE A 54 -5.86 -4.35 -10.56
N GLY A 55 -6.98 -5.07 -10.66
CA GLY A 55 -7.25 -6.34 -9.95
C GLY A 55 -6.17 -7.41 -10.10
N ASP A 56 -5.44 -7.44 -11.23
CA ASP A 56 -4.37 -8.41 -11.48
C ASP A 56 -3.08 -8.15 -10.66
N ILE A 57 -2.93 -6.98 -10.04
CA ILE A 57 -1.79 -6.68 -9.15
C ILE A 57 -1.89 -7.47 -7.84
N ALA A 58 -3.11 -7.77 -7.40
CA ALA A 58 -3.39 -8.53 -6.18
C ALA A 58 -3.14 -10.02 -6.42
N SER A 59 -1.88 -10.42 -6.40
CA SER A 59 -1.52 -11.84 -6.27
C SER A 59 -1.69 -12.29 -4.82
N VAL A 60 -1.99 -13.58 -4.58
CA VAL A 60 -2.04 -14.19 -3.24
C VAL A 60 -0.63 -14.23 -2.64
N ARG A 61 -0.11 -13.06 -2.25
CA ARG A 61 1.18 -12.88 -1.59
C ARG A 61 0.93 -12.39 -0.19
N ARG A 62 1.36 -13.19 0.78
CA ARG A 62 1.42 -12.77 2.19
C ARG A 62 2.86 -12.80 2.64
N GLY A 63 3.28 -11.73 3.28
CA GLY A 63 4.50 -11.66 4.05
C GLY A 63 4.17 -11.43 5.52
N PRO A 64 5.17 -11.51 6.41
CA PRO A 64 4.97 -11.36 7.85
C PRO A 64 4.48 -9.97 8.28
N TRP A 65 4.63 -8.94 7.42
CA TRP A 65 4.29 -7.55 7.76
C TRP A 65 3.12 -7.00 6.96
N ALA A 66 2.72 -7.68 5.88
CA ALA A 66 1.58 -7.29 5.07
C ALA A 66 1.09 -8.45 4.18
N GLY A 67 -0.17 -8.42 3.79
CA GLY A 67 -0.77 -9.41 2.91
C GLY A 67 -1.89 -8.86 2.04
N TRP A 68 -2.10 -9.49 0.89
CA TRP A 68 -3.20 -9.19 -0.02
C TRP A 68 -4.48 -9.92 0.40
N GLU A 69 -5.60 -9.19 0.44
CA GLU A 69 -6.95 -9.71 0.71
C GLU A 69 -7.96 -8.94 -0.14
N ASP A 70 -8.63 -9.59 -1.10
CA ASP A 70 -9.78 -9.08 -1.86
C ASP A 70 -9.67 -7.62 -2.36
N GLY A 71 -8.56 -7.28 -3.03
CA GLY A 71 -8.33 -5.93 -3.57
C GLY A 71 -7.77 -4.93 -2.55
N TYR A 72 -7.45 -5.40 -1.35
CA TYR A 72 -6.78 -4.64 -0.30
C TYR A 72 -5.38 -5.19 -0.05
N LEU A 73 -4.46 -4.27 0.27
CA LEU A 73 -3.21 -4.62 0.92
C LEU A 73 -3.31 -4.25 2.39
N ILE A 74 -3.25 -5.26 3.27
CA ILE A 74 -3.33 -5.10 4.71
C ILE A 74 -1.91 -5.05 5.27
N ILE A 75 -1.56 -3.98 5.97
CA ILE A 75 -0.24 -3.81 6.61
C ILE A 75 -0.41 -3.92 8.13
N ASP A 76 0.37 -4.79 8.75
CA ASP A 76 0.37 -5.00 10.20
C ASP A 76 1.03 -3.81 10.92
N GLY A 77 0.24 -3.13 11.76
CA GLY A 77 0.69 -1.93 12.48
C GLY A 77 1.77 -2.19 13.54
N ARG A 78 2.03 -3.45 13.91
CA ARG A 78 3.16 -3.80 14.81
C ARG A 78 4.52 -3.49 14.21
N TRP A 79 4.59 -3.38 12.88
CA TRP A 79 5.82 -3.15 12.12
C TRP A 79 5.90 -1.74 11.49
N SER A 80 5.06 -0.81 11.96
CA SER A 80 5.03 0.57 11.49
C SER A 80 5.14 1.57 12.65
N GLU A 81 5.17 2.86 12.32
CA GLU A 81 4.81 3.89 13.29
C GLU A 81 3.38 3.68 13.82
N PRO A 82 3.01 4.20 15.00
CA PRO A 82 1.66 4.10 15.52
C PRO A 82 0.60 4.59 14.52
N LEU A 83 -0.38 3.71 14.25
CA LEU A 83 -1.47 3.96 13.30
C LEU A 83 -2.62 4.70 13.97
N ILE A 84 -2.42 6.01 14.17
CA ILE A 84 -3.44 6.92 14.70
C ILE A 84 -4.12 7.71 13.59
N VAL A 85 -5.25 8.34 13.92
CA VAL A 85 -6.04 9.15 12.98
C VAL A 85 -5.21 10.25 12.31
N GLU A 86 -4.26 10.86 13.05
CA GLU A 86 -3.37 11.88 12.50
C GLU A 86 -2.42 11.31 11.43
N THR A 87 -1.79 10.16 11.69
CA THR A 87 -0.98 9.43 10.72
C THR A 87 -1.79 9.14 9.46
N LEU A 88 -3.03 8.67 9.60
CA LEU A 88 -3.90 8.39 8.46
C LEU A 88 -4.24 9.64 7.65
N ARG A 89 -4.62 10.73 8.32
CA ARG A 89 -4.92 12.02 7.66
C ARG A 89 -3.71 12.53 6.88
N ARG A 90 -2.52 12.44 7.46
CA ARG A 90 -1.26 12.82 6.82
C ARG A 90 -0.99 11.98 5.58
N ILE A 91 -1.12 10.66 5.66
CA ILE A 91 -0.88 9.75 4.53
C ILE A 91 -1.89 10.00 3.39
N ASN A 92 -3.18 10.11 3.70
CA ASN A 92 -4.20 10.40 2.69
C ASN A 92 -4.06 11.81 2.08
N GLY A 93 -3.65 12.81 2.88
CA GLY A 93 -3.32 14.13 2.37
C GLY A 93 -2.16 14.09 1.37
N ARG A 94 -1.11 13.32 1.66
CA ARG A 94 0.02 13.10 0.73
C ARG A 94 -0.42 12.37 -0.53
N LEU A 95 -1.29 11.37 -0.43
CA LEU A 95 -1.86 10.68 -1.59
C LEU A 95 -2.62 11.65 -2.49
N ALA A 96 -3.49 12.49 -1.91
CA ALA A 96 -4.26 13.48 -2.66
C ALA A 96 -3.36 14.51 -3.36
N VAL A 97 -2.29 14.97 -2.71
CA VAL A 97 -1.30 15.85 -3.33
C VAL A 97 -0.59 15.14 -4.48
N ALA A 98 -0.11 13.91 -4.26
CA ALA A 98 0.63 13.15 -5.27
C ALA A 98 -0.23 12.87 -6.52
N LYS A 99 -1.51 12.53 -6.35
CA LYS A 99 -2.45 12.31 -7.46
C LYS A 99 -2.80 13.56 -8.28
N ARG A 100 -2.58 14.75 -7.73
CA ARG A 100 -2.81 16.02 -8.44
C ARG A 100 -1.58 16.49 -9.23
N GLN A 101 -0.42 15.90 -8.97
CA GLN A 101 0.78 16.23 -9.73
C GLN A 101 0.67 15.60 -11.13
N PRO A 102 0.99 16.35 -12.20
CA PRO A 102 1.06 15.77 -13.52
C PRO A 102 2.11 14.65 -13.50
N VAL A 103 1.76 13.50 -14.07
CA VAL A 103 2.71 12.40 -14.28
C VAL A 103 3.78 12.94 -15.22
N VAL A 104 4.94 13.30 -14.68
CA VAL A 104 6.10 13.64 -15.49
C VAL A 104 6.63 12.34 -16.07
N ASP A 105 6.13 12.01 -17.25
CA ASP A 105 6.57 10.84 -17.99
C ASP A 105 8.01 11.08 -18.46
N ARG A 106 8.98 10.62 -17.66
CA ARG A 106 10.43 10.82 -17.92
C ARG A 106 10.91 10.14 -19.21
N CYS A 107 10.06 9.39 -19.91
CA CYS A 107 10.42 8.70 -21.14
C CYS A 107 10.20 9.55 -22.42
N ALA A 108 9.57 10.72 -22.35
CA ALA A 108 9.29 11.53 -23.55
C ALA A 108 10.44 12.47 -23.98
N SER A 109 11.54 12.58 -23.22
CA SER A 109 12.57 13.60 -23.46
C SER A 109 13.73 13.20 -24.40
N ASN A 110 13.69 12.02 -25.04
CA ASN A 110 14.82 11.54 -25.85
C ASN A 110 14.66 11.60 -27.39
N ASN A 111 13.57 12.16 -27.93
CA ASN A 111 13.39 12.26 -29.40
C ASN A 111 13.38 13.70 -29.94
N ALA A 112 14.23 14.58 -29.41
CA ALA A 112 14.36 15.94 -29.93
C ALA A 112 15.83 16.40 -30.03
N VAL A 113 16.73 15.53 -30.51
CA VAL A 113 18.05 15.96 -30.98
C VAL A 113 18.56 14.95 -31.99
N GLU A 114 18.14 15.07 -33.25
CA GLU A 114 18.93 14.69 -34.44
C GLU A 114 18.18 15.14 -35.69
N GLY A 115 18.68 16.19 -36.36
CA GLY A 115 18.10 16.63 -37.64
C GLY A 115 18.28 18.09 -38.04
N CYS A 116 19.38 18.77 -37.67
CA CYS A 116 19.80 20.02 -38.31
C CYS A 116 21.31 19.99 -38.60
N CYS A 117 21.68 19.31 -39.68
CA CYS A 117 22.92 19.47 -40.45
C CYS A 117 22.59 18.96 -41.87
N GLY A 118 22.77 19.66 -42.99
CA GLY A 118 23.20 21.00 -43.33
C GLY A 118 22.87 21.22 -44.81
#